data_AF-A0A943DVI3-F1
#
_entry.id   AF-A0A943DVI3-F1
#
_cell.length_a   1.000
_cell.length_b   1.000
_cell.length_c   1.000
_cell.angle_alpha   90.00
_cell.angle_beta   90.00
_cell.angle_gamma   90.00
#
_symmetry.space_group_name_H-M   'P 1'
#
loop_
_entity.id
_entity.type
_entity.pdbx_description
1 polymer ?
#
loop_
_entity_poly.entity_id
_entity_poly.type
_entity_poly.pdbx_seq_one_letter_code
_entity_poly.pdbx_strand_id
1 'polypeptide(L)'
;MKRNLLYVAGFLLAAATIFYGCSDDDPSYHDLVPNTQELIINLDETPEGIIQMLQGNGNYKITSSNEDVATAVAEGNKILVTALKAGSANLTITDWAKMSTSVKVIVDQLSELVLSTSTTTMYPGESKTVNVYTGNRGYKVTVDKESIVKATVDEEGHVQIESLSPGNATVTVTDRLNKSAELSVKVIKKLAVDNSEEITYLTVGEPLTIKILDGNGGYTCTNNGSATYLKCTMAENGTDVIIEGLRRYRFNKTVTISDQEGESVSINIVYIDNLYLENPSYRYLIAGSSSYQAVSTSAVGVITHSAEFNMSEIVIKGTGTYASGFAVQFTGDLTKGNKSDAVLYKVTRNAVDKSVKYPIEDCRIDKVEDGWYWVSFLEPNCTIRSYMITKQ
;
A
#
# COMPACT_ATOMS: atom_id res chain seq x y z
N MET A 1 25.52 -67.79 -102.14
CA MET A 1 24.82 -66.52 -101.92
C MET A 1 23.40 -66.80 -101.44
N LYS A 2 23.01 -66.14 -100.36
CA LYS A 2 21.66 -65.73 -99.89
C LYS A 2 20.41 -66.55 -100.30
N ARG A 3 19.79 -67.10 -99.24
CA ARG A 3 18.36 -67.24 -98.88
C ARG A 3 17.30 -66.81 -99.90
N ASN A 4 16.22 -67.60 -99.96
CA ASN A 4 14.83 -67.22 -99.65
C ASN A 4 13.86 -68.36 -100.05
N LEU A 5 12.64 -68.55 -99.55
CA LEU A 5 11.88 -68.21 -98.34
C LEU A 5 10.44 -68.73 -98.64
N LEU A 6 9.75 -69.30 -97.64
CA LEU A 6 8.27 -69.44 -97.49
C LEU A 6 7.45 -70.41 -98.39
N TYR A 7 6.59 -71.22 -97.76
CA TYR A 7 5.10 -71.13 -97.69
C TYR A 7 4.55 -72.42 -97.00
N VAL A 8 3.94 -72.36 -95.81
CA VAL A 8 2.50 -72.18 -95.46
C VAL A 8 1.65 -73.47 -95.44
N ALA A 9 0.85 -73.60 -94.36
CA ALA A 9 -0.33 -74.44 -94.10
C ALA A 9 -0.08 -75.95 -93.87
N GLY A 10 -0.64 -76.62 -92.86
CA GLY A 10 -1.61 -76.27 -91.82
C GLY A 10 -2.30 -77.58 -91.38
N PHE A 11 -2.58 -77.77 -90.09
CA PHE A 11 -3.65 -78.69 -89.66
C PHE A 11 -4.13 -78.32 -88.26
N LEU A 12 -5.43 -77.98 -88.18
CA LEU A 12 -6.19 -77.80 -86.96
C LEU A 12 -6.32 -79.14 -86.23
N LEU A 13 -6.14 -79.13 -84.91
CA LEU A 13 -6.79 -80.08 -84.01
C LEU A 13 -7.26 -79.32 -82.76
N ALA A 14 -8.57 -79.32 -82.57
CA ALA A 14 -9.26 -78.62 -81.49
C ALA A 14 -9.02 -79.32 -80.14
N ALA A 15 -8.66 -78.55 -79.11
CA ALA A 15 -8.76 -78.94 -77.72
C ALA A 15 -9.43 -77.78 -76.96
N ALA A 16 -10.70 -77.99 -76.60
CA ALA A 16 -11.43 -77.11 -75.70
C ALA A 16 -10.96 -77.39 -74.27
N THR A 17 -10.27 -76.44 -73.66
CA THR A 17 -10.06 -76.39 -72.20
C THR A 17 -10.74 -75.15 -71.64
N ILE A 18 -11.55 -75.42 -70.63
CA ILE A 18 -12.54 -74.56 -69.99
C ILE A 18 -11.80 -73.48 -69.18
N PHE A 19 -12.10 -72.21 -69.43
CA PHE A 19 -11.73 -71.13 -68.52
C PHE A 19 -12.66 -71.20 -67.30
N TYR A 20 -12.15 -71.67 -66.16
CA TYR A 20 -12.71 -71.29 -64.87
C TYR A 20 -12.35 -69.82 -64.64
N GLY A 21 -13.33 -68.93 -64.80
CA GLY A 21 -13.22 -67.59 -64.25
C GLY A 21 -13.37 -67.68 -62.74
N CYS A 22 -12.31 -67.38 -61.99
CA CYS A 22 -12.48 -66.97 -60.60
C CYS A 22 -13.31 -65.68 -60.63
N SER A 23 -14.46 -65.70 -59.96
CA SER A 23 -15.07 -64.47 -59.48
C SER A 23 -14.13 -63.88 -58.43
N ASP A 24 -13.50 -62.76 -58.75
CA ASP A 24 -12.87 -61.93 -57.74
C ASP A 24 -14.01 -61.34 -56.89
N ASP A 25 -14.36 -62.03 -55.80
CA ASP A 25 -15.17 -61.43 -54.74
C ASP A 25 -14.27 -60.40 -54.05
N ASP A 26 -14.54 -59.12 -54.27
CA ASP A 26 -13.82 -58.03 -53.60
C ASP A 26 -13.92 -58.23 -52.07
N PRO A 27 -12.80 -58.12 -51.33
CA PRO A 27 -12.82 -58.27 -49.88
C PRO A 27 -13.73 -57.22 -49.25
N SER A 28 -14.70 -57.67 -48.44
CA SER A 28 -15.58 -56.80 -47.68
C SER A 28 -14.83 -56.24 -46.46
N TYR A 29 -14.67 -54.92 -46.42
CA TYR A 29 -14.02 -54.21 -45.31
C TYR A 29 -15.05 -53.66 -44.31
N HIS A 30 -14.74 -53.76 -43.02
CA HIS A 30 -15.54 -53.18 -41.95
C HIS A 30 -15.15 -51.72 -41.68
N ASP A 31 -16.14 -50.89 -41.32
CA ASP A 31 -15.91 -49.53 -40.86
C ASP A 31 -15.10 -49.52 -39.56
N LEU A 32 -14.35 -48.43 -39.35
CA LEU A 32 -13.48 -48.26 -38.19
C LEU A 32 -14.20 -47.51 -37.06
N VAL A 33 -14.75 -48.24 -36.09
CA VAL A 33 -15.63 -47.68 -35.06
C VAL A 33 -15.03 -47.89 -33.67
N PRO A 34 -14.54 -46.84 -32.99
CA PRO A 34 -14.15 -46.91 -31.58
C PRO A 34 -15.39 -46.81 -30.67
N ASN A 35 -15.24 -47.26 -29.42
CA ASN A 35 -16.30 -47.14 -28.40
C ASN A 35 -16.54 -45.70 -27.92
N THR A 36 -15.60 -44.79 -28.17
CA THR A 36 -15.71 -43.36 -27.85
C THR A 36 -14.95 -42.50 -28.86
N GLN A 37 -15.40 -41.28 -29.07
CA GLN A 37 -14.67 -40.25 -29.82
C GLN A 37 -13.89 -39.28 -28.91
N GLU A 38 -14.08 -39.34 -27.58
CA GLU A 38 -13.32 -38.58 -26.60
C GLU A 38 -12.94 -39.45 -25.40
N LEU A 39 -11.67 -39.39 -24.98
CA LEU A 39 -11.13 -40.07 -23.81
C LEU A 39 -10.49 -39.03 -22.89
N ILE A 40 -10.91 -39.00 -21.62
CA ILE A 40 -10.34 -38.12 -20.59
C ILE A 40 -9.51 -39.00 -19.64
N ILE A 41 -8.25 -38.65 -19.44
CA ILE A 41 -7.32 -39.34 -18.52
C ILE A 41 -6.88 -38.34 -17.46
N ASN A 42 -6.99 -38.71 -16.18
CA ASN A 42 -6.43 -37.94 -15.07
C ASN A 42 -5.04 -38.49 -14.74
N LEU A 43 -4.00 -37.73 -15.08
CA LEU A 43 -2.59 -38.13 -14.96
C LEU A 43 -2.21 -38.50 -13.50
N ASP A 44 -2.87 -37.90 -12.52
CA ASP A 44 -2.56 -38.12 -11.10
C ASP A 44 -3.31 -39.31 -10.48
N GLU A 45 -4.37 -39.81 -11.12
CA GLU A 45 -5.08 -41.02 -10.69
C GLU A 45 -4.52 -42.26 -11.40
N THR A 46 -4.58 -42.24 -12.73
CA THR A 46 -4.05 -43.30 -13.58
C THR A 46 -3.56 -42.70 -14.90
N PRO A 47 -2.29 -42.88 -15.27
CA PRO A 47 -1.75 -42.36 -16.52
C PRO A 47 -2.19 -43.18 -17.73
N GLU A 48 -3.16 -44.09 -17.59
CA GLU A 48 -3.59 -45.02 -18.63
C GLU A 48 -5.08 -44.91 -18.91
N GLY A 49 -5.45 -45.04 -20.18
CA GLY A 49 -6.83 -45.15 -20.63
C GLY A 49 -6.96 -46.19 -21.74
N ILE A 50 -8.17 -46.71 -21.95
CA ILE A 50 -8.41 -47.77 -22.94
C ILE A 50 -9.49 -47.31 -23.91
N ILE A 51 -9.18 -47.41 -25.20
CA ILE A 51 -10.17 -47.30 -26.28
C ILE A 51 -10.40 -48.71 -26.81
N GLN A 52 -11.67 -49.11 -26.94
CA GLN A 52 -12.05 -50.39 -27.48
C GLN A 52 -12.52 -50.21 -28.92
N MET A 53 -11.90 -50.90 -29.87
CA MET A 53 -12.39 -50.96 -31.25
C MET A 53 -13.59 -51.92 -31.29
N LEU A 54 -14.76 -51.40 -31.66
CA LEU A 54 -16.02 -52.15 -31.81
C LEU A 54 -16.13 -52.77 -33.21
N GLN A 55 -15.59 -52.08 -34.21
CA GLN A 55 -15.47 -52.57 -35.59
C GLN A 55 -14.13 -52.10 -36.18
N GLY A 56 -13.60 -52.89 -37.10
CA GLY A 56 -12.35 -52.58 -37.81
C GLY A 56 -11.70 -53.83 -38.39
N ASN A 57 -10.73 -53.63 -39.28
CA ASN A 57 -10.10 -54.73 -40.00
C ASN A 57 -8.84 -55.29 -39.28
N GLY A 58 -8.45 -54.75 -38.12
CA GLY A 58 -7.28 -55.18 -37.34
C GLY A 58 -5.96 -54.55 -37.78
N ASN A 59 -4.85 -54.92 -37.12
CA ASN A 59 -3.51 -54.37 -37.35
C ASN A 59 -3.47 -52.83 -37.30
N TYR A 60 -3.95 -52.27 -36.19
CA TYR A 60 -4.08 -50.82 -36.04
C TYR A 60 -2.71 -50.13 -35.89
N LYS A 61 -2.48 -49.13 -36.74
CA LYS A 61 -1.43 -48.13 -36.61
C LYS A 61 -2.01 -46.88 -35.96
N ILE A 62 -1.38 -46.41 -34.89
CA ILE A 62 -1.81 -45.21 -34.15
C ILE A 62 -0.75 -44.13 -34.30
N THR A 63 -1.20 -42.89 -34.51
CA THR A 63 -0.36 -41.70 -34.49
C THR A 63 -1.02 -40.66 -33.59
N SER A 64 -0.23 -40.01 -32.74
CA SER A 64 -0.72 -38.93 -31.90
C SER A 64 -0.41 -37.59 -32.56
N SER A 65 -1.34 -36.64 -32.49
CA SER A 65 -1.07 -35.26 -32.92
C SER A 65 -0.09 -34.54 -31.98
N ASN A 66 0.09 -35.05 -30.76
CA ASN A 66 1.05 -34.53 -29.78
C ASN A 66 1.51 -35.67 -28.85
N GLU A 67 2.64 -36.28 -29.21
CA GLU A 67 3.24 -37.39 -28.44
C GLU A 67 3.76 -36.95 -27.06
N ASP A 68 3.98 -35.66 -26.81
CA ASP A 68 4.33 -35.17 -25.47
C ASP A 68 3.14 -35.18 -24.50
N VAL A 69 1.91 -35.19 -25.03
CA VAL A 69 0.66 -35.21 -24.24
C VAL A 69 0.17 -36.64 -24.04
N ALA A 70 0.06 -37.42 -25.11
CA ALA A 70 -0.42 -38.80 -25.05
C ALA A 70 0.18 -39.66 -26.17
N THR A 71 0.49 -40.90 -25.83
CA THR A 71 0.91 -41.96 -26.75
C THR A 71 -0.05 -43.15 -26.66
N ALA A 72 -0.02 -44.05 -27.65
CA ALA A 72 -0.90 -45.20 -27.64
C ALA A 72 -0.33 -46.40 -28.41
N VAL A 73 -0.67 -47.61 -27.94
CA VAL A 73 -0.27 -48.88 -28.56
C VAL A 73 -1.49 -49.78 -28.69
N ALA A 74 -1.57 -50.53 -29.80
CA ALA A 74 -2.62 -51.51 -30.01
C ALA A 74 -2.25 -52.88 -29.42
N GLU A 75 -3.15 -53.44 -28.63
CA GLU A 75 -3.13 -54.82 -28.14
C GLU A 75 -4.39 -55.54 -28.62
N GLY A 76 -4.31 -56.11 -29.84
CA GLY A 76 -5.46 -56.67 -30.53
C GLY A 76 -6.49 -55.58 -30.87
N ASN A 77 -7.70 -55.69 -30.32
CA ASN A 77 -8.77 -54.69 -30.49
C ASN A 77 -8.80 -53.60 -29.40
N LYS A 78 -7.87 -53.62 -28.45
CA LYS A 78 -7.72 -52.59 -27.43
C LYS A 78 -6.61 -51.63 -27.84
N ILE A 79 -6.85 -50.34 -27.69
CA ILE A 79 -5.82 -49.31 -27.80
C ILE A 79 -5.53 -48.83 -26.38
N LEU A 80 -4.35 -49.16 -25.87
CA LEU A 80 -3.86 -48.68 -24.59
C LEU A 80 -3.26 -47.29 -24.82
N VAL A 81 -3.82 -46.28 -24.15
CA VAL A 81 -3.39 -44.88 -24.23
C VAL A 81 -2.63 -44.54 -22.96
N THR A 82 -1.41 -44.01 -23.10
CA THR A 82 -0.59 -43.51 -21.99
C THR A 82 -0.57 -42.00 -22.03
N ALA A 83 -1.11 -41.36 -20.99
CA ALA A 83 -1.01 -39.93 -20.74
C ALA A 83 0.39 -39.58 -20.19
N LEU A 84 0.96 -38.49 -20.69
CA LEU A 84 2.31 -38.06 -20.35
C LEU A 84 2.34 -36.64 -19.78
N LYS A 85 1.49 -35.74 -20.30
CA LYS A 85 1.44 -34.34 -19.88
C LYS A 85 0.05 -33.79 -20.03
N ALA A 86 -0.35 -32.91 -19.11
CA ALA A 86 -1.61 -32.17 -19.20
C ALA A 86 -1.73 -31.44 -20.55
N GLY A 87 -2.89 -31.57 -21.20
CA GLY A 87 -3.12 -31.02 -22.53
C GLY A 87 -4.14 -31.83 -23.32
N SER A 88 -4.18 -31.63 -24.64
CA SER A 88 -5.02 -32.42 -25.54
C SER A 88 -4.24 -32.89 -26.76
N ALA A 89 -4.53 -34.11 -27.20
CA ALA A 89 -3.99 -34.72 -28.41
C ALA A 89 -5.09 -35.49 -29.14
N ASN A 90 -5.05 -35.56 -30.46
CA ASN A 90 -5.91 -36.44 -31.24
C ASN A 90 -5.12 -37.70 -31.62
N LEU A 91 -5.64 -38.86 -31.26
CA LEU A 91 -5.13 -40.14 -31.75
C LEU A 91 -5.80 -40.46 -33.08
N THR A 92 -5.00 -40.63 -34.13
CA THR A 92 -5.47 -41.13 -35.42
C THR A 92 -5.15 -42.62 -35.51
N ILE A 93 -6.20 -43.44 -35.57
CA ILE A 93 -6.13 -44.89 -35.63
C ILE A 93 -6.42 -45.30 -37.07
N THR A 94 -5.52 -46.06 -37.68
CA THR A 94 -5.64 -46.55 -39.07
C THR A 94 -5.49 -48.06 -39.10
N ASP A 95 -6.39 -48.78 -39.77
CA ASP A 95 -6.27 -50.23 -39.94
C ASP A 95 -5.49 -50.63 -41.20
N TRP A 96 -5.30 -51.92 -41.43
CA TRP A 96 -4.60 -52.41 -42.63
C TRP A 96 -5.36 -52.15 -43.93
N ALA A 97 -6.68 -51.96 -43.88
CA ALA A 97 -7.51 -51.57 -45.02
C ALA A 97 -7.38 -50.07 -45.36
N LYS A 98 -6.54 -49.34 -44.60
CA LYS A 98 -6.27 -47.90 -44.73
C LYS A 98 -7.48 -47.02 -44.38
N MET A 99 -8.44 -47.55 -43.63
CA MET A 99 -9.51 -46.77 -43.05
C MET A 99 -8.99 -46.10 -41.78
N SER A 100 -9.41 -44.86 -41.51
CA SER A 100 -8.94 -44.08 -40.35
C SER A 100 -10.08 -43.50 -39.55
N THR A 101 -9.89 -43.40 -38.23
CA THR A 101 -10.77 -42.70 -37.30
C THR A 101 -9.93 -41.90 -36.30
N SER A 102 -10.56 -40.92 -35.65
CA SER A 102 -9.87 -40.05 -34.69
C SER A 102 -10.59 -40.04 -33.34
N VAL A 103 -9.81 -40.14 -32.27
CA VAL A 103 -10.28 -40.02 -30.88
C VAL A 103 -9.51 -38.90 -30.21
N LYS A 104 -10.23 -37.93 -29.63
CA LYS A 104 -9.63 -36.84 -28.87
C LYS A 104 -9.28 -37.33 -27.47
N VAL A 105 -8.03 -37.16 -27.07
CA VAL A 105 -7.54 -37.43 -25.72
C VAL A 105 -7.35 -36.10 -25.01
N ILE A 106 -7.90 -35.99 -23.80
CA ILE A 106 -7.68 -34.88 -22.88
C ILE A 106 -6.99 -35.45 -21.65
N VAL A 107 -5.81 -34.92 -21.34
CA VAL A 107 -5.06 -35.27 -20.14
C VAL A 107 -5.23 -34.15 -19.14
N ASP A 108 -5.88 -34.44 -18.03
CA ASP A 108 -6.00 -33.55 -16.89
C ASP A 108 -4.88 -33.84 -15.88
N GLN A 109 -4.41 -32.79 -15.20
CA GLN A 109 -3.49 -32.88 -14.07
C GLN A 109 -4.02 -32.00 -12.94
N LEU A 110 -4.31 -32.62 -11.80
CA LEU A 110 -4.77 -32.00 -10.57
C LEU A 110 -3.71 -31.04 -10.03
N SER A 111 -3.97 -29.74 -10.14
CA SER A 111 -3.17 -28.75 -9.43
C SER A 111 -3.76 -28.50 -8.05
N GLU A 112 -2.92 -28.23 -7.04
CA GLU A 112 -3.42 -27.61 -5.81
C GLU A 112 -3.96 -26.22 -6.11
N LEU A 113 -4.99 -25.81 -5.38
CA LEU A 113 -5.50 -24.44 -5.48
C LEU A 113 -4.64 -23.55 -4.60
N VAL A 114 -3.95 -22.58 -5.20
CA VAL A 114 -3.07 -21.66 -4.48
C VAL A 114 -3.38 -20.25 -4.96
N LEU A 115 -3.55 -19.32 -4.03
CA LEU A 115 -3.70 -17.90 -4.33
C LEU A 115 -2.33 -17.22 -4.35
N SER A 116 -2.21 -16.11 -5.07
CA SER A 116 -0.97 -15.33 -5.16
C SER A 116 -0.52 -14.74 -3.82
N THR A 117 -1.45 -14.62 -2.86
CA THR A 117 -1.19 -14.32 -1.44
C THR A 117 -2.28 -14.98 -0.59
N SER A 118 -1.95 -15.30 0.66
CA SER A 118 -2.89 -15.84 1.66
C SER A 118 -3.37 -14.78 2.66
N THR A 119 -2.81 -13.57 2.65
CA THR A 119 -3.26 -12.48 3.53
C THR A 119 -3.23 -11.12 2.82
N THR A 120 -4.07 -10.19 3.27
CA THR A 120 -4.03 -8.78 2.85
C THR A 120 -4.65 -7.86 3.90
N THR A 121 -4.13 -6.64 4.00
CA THR A 121 -4.69 -5.55 4.81
C THR A 121 -5.24 -4.46 3.91
N MET A 122 -6.41 -3.90 4.23
CA MET A 122 -7.13 -2.90 3.43
C MET A 122 -7.74 -1.82 4.31
N TYR A 123 -8.02 -0.64 3.74
CA TYR A 123 -8.85 0.39 4.37
C TYR A 123 -10.29 0.34 3.85
N PRO A 124 -11.32 0.67 4.66
CA PRO A 124 -12.71 0.72 4.21
C PRO A 124 -12.89 1.47 2.88
N GLY A 125 -13.62 0.85 1.95
CA GLY A 125 -13.87 1.39 0.61
C GLY A 125 -12.77 1.09 -0.41
N GLU A 126 -11.68 0.42 -0.03
CA GLU A 126 -10.67 -0.04 -0.99
C GLU A 126 -11.10 -1.30 -1.73
N SER A 127 -10.56 -1.47 -2.93
CA SER A 127 -10.65 -2.72 -3.71
C SER A 127 -9.26 -3.25 -4.07
N LYS A 128 -9.10 -4.57 -4.06
CA LYS A 128 -7.88 -5.26 -4.46
C LYS A 128 -8.20 -6.51 -5.28
N THR A 129 -7.30 -6.87 -6.18
CA THR A 129 -7.36 -8.13 -6.92
C THR A 129 -6.29 -9.09 -6.39
N VAL A 130 -6.69 -10.33 -6.09
CA VAL A 130 -5.80 -11.45 -5.79
C VAL A 130 -6.01 -12.52 -6.84
N ASN A 131 -4.93 -13.08 -7.39
CA ASN A 131 -5.04 -14.03 -8.48
C ASN A 131 -4.95 -15.46 -7.96
N VAL A 132 -5.68 -16.37 -8.59
CA VAL A 132 -5.38 -17.79 -8.48
C VAL A 132 -4.05 -18.05 -9.20
N TYR A 133 -3.06 -18.55 -8.47
CA TYR A 133 -1.73 -18.87 -8.99
C TYR A 133 -1.69 -20.26 -9.63
N THR A 134 -2.29 -21.25 -8.97
CA THR A 134 -2.51 -22.61 -9.50
C THR A 134 -3.92 -23.07 -9.13
N GLY A 135 -4.53 -23.92 -9.95
CA GLY A 135 -5.85 -24.49 -9.66
C GLY A 135 -6.51 -25.06 -10.91
N ASN A 136 -7.72 -25.59 -10.78
CA ASN A 136 -8.35 -26.40 -11.82
C ASN A 136 -9.49 -25.67 -12.58
N ARG A 137 -9.47 -24.33 -12.65
CA ARG A 137 -10.53 -23.46 -13.22
C ARG A 137 -11.91 -23.67 -12.57
N GLY A 138 -12.94 -23.01 -13.11
CA GLY A 138 -14.31 -23.11 -12.59
C GLY A 138 -14.42 -22.58 -11.16
N TYR A 139 -13.75 -21.46 -10.91
CA TYR A 139 -13.60 -20.89 -9.59
C TYR A 139 -14.92 -20.36 -9.05
N LYS A 140 -15.12 -20.54 -7.74
CA LYS A 140 -16.19 -19.97 -6.96
C LYS A 140 -15.59 -19.30 -5.74
N VAL A 141 -16.24 -18.27 -5.24
CA VAL A 141 -15.80 -17.55 -4.05
C VAL A 141 -16.91 -17.47 -3.02
N THR A 142 -16.55 -17.61 -1.75
CA THR A 142 -17.41 -17.36 -0.60
C THR A 142 -16.69 -16.46 0.39
N VAL A 143 -17.44 -15.70 1.19
CA VAL A 143 -16.91 -14.82 2.23
C VAL A 143 -17.61 -15.14 3.54
N ASP A 144 -16.86 -15.35 4.61
CA ASP A 144 -17.43 -15.69 5.92
C ASP A 144 -18.24 -14.54 6.54
N LYS A 145 -17.85 -13.28 6.27
CA LYS A 145 -18.43 -12.06 6.83
C LYS A 145 -18.60 -10.98 5.76
N GLU A 146 -19.70 -11.08 5.02
CA GLU A 146 -20.05 -10.12 3.95
C GLU A 146 -20.26 -8.67 4.42
N SER A 147 -20.44 -8.43 5.74
CA SER A 147 -20.52 -7.08 6.31
C SER A 147 -19.16 -6.37 6.39
N ILE A 148 -18.05 -7.12 6.30
CA ILE A 148 -16.67 -6.59 6.38
C ILE A 148 -16.08 -6.49 4.97
N VAL A 149 -16.28 -7.52 4.15
CA VAL A 149 -15.69 -7.65 2.81
C VAL A 149 -16.68 -8.29 1.85
N LYS A 150 -16.66 -7.90 0.58
CA LYS A 150 -17.29 -8.63 -0.54
C LYS A 150 -16.21 -9.16 -1.47
N ALA A 151 -16.49 -10.28 -2.12
CA ALA A 151 -15.60 -10.83 -3.13
C ALA A 151 -16.36 -11.41 -4.32
N THR A 152 -15.75 -11.30 -5.51
CA THR A 152 -16.18 -11.96 -6.74
C THR A 152 -14.96 -12.58 -7.42
N VAL A 153 -15.15 -13.63 -8.21
CA VAL A 153 -14.09 -14.24 -9.01
C VAL A 153 -14.56 -14.44 -10.45
N ASP A 154 -13.69 -14.17 -11.42
CA ASP A 154 -13.94 -14.42 -12.83
C ASP A 154 -13.43 -15.80 -13.30
N GLU A 155 -13.59 -16.11 -14.58
CA GLU A 155 -13.20 -17.41 -15.14
C GLU A 155 -11.68 -17.60 -15.17
N GLU A 156 -10.93 -16.51 -15.31
CA GLU A 156 -9.48 -16.46 -15.30
C GLU A 156 -8.86 -16.59 -13.90
N GLY A 157 -9.68 -16.46 -12.84
CA GLY A 157 -9.23 -16.59 -11.46
C GLY A 157 -8.76 -15.28 -10.83
N HIS A 158 -9.20 -14.13 -11.34
CA HIS A 158 -9.02 -12.85 -10.66
C HIS A 158 -10.08 -12.67 -9.58
N VAL A 159 -9.66 -12.77 -8.33
CA VAL A 159 -10.50 -12.58 -7.15
C VAL A 159 -10.52 -11.10 -6.80
N GLN A 160 -11.61 -10.41 -7.14
CA GLN A 160 -11.85 -9.02 -6.78
C GLN A 160 -12.43 -8.94 -5.37
N ILE A 161 -11.82 -8.11 -4.52
CA ILE A 161 -12.15 -7.97 -3.11
C ILE A 161 -12.47 -6.51 -2.85
N GLU A 162 -13.63 -6.23 -2.24
CA GLU A 162 -14.07 -4.90 -1.83
C GLU A 162 -14.21 -4.87 -0.30
N SER A 163 -13.54 -3.93 0.34
CA SER A 163 -13.61 -3.75 1.80
C SER A 163 -14.71 -2.76 2.19
N LEU A 164 -15.47 -3.08 3.22
CA LEU A 164 -16.65 -2.31 3.63
C LEU A 164 -16.50 -1.69 5.01
N SER A 165 -16.15 -2.51 6.00
CA SER A 165 -16.08 -2.08 7.39
C SER A 165 -14.90 -2.73 8.12
N PRO A 166 -14.36 -2.10 9.18
CA PRO A 166 -13.22 -2.64 9.91
C PRO A 166 -13.50 -4.00 10.54
N GLY A 167 -12.51 -4.89 10.48
CA GLY A 167 -12.59 -6.23 11.05
C GLY A 167 -11.80 -7.26 10.25
N ASN A 168 -11.94 -8.54 10.61
CA ASN A 168 -11.28 -9.64 9.93
C ASN A 168 -12.33 -10.54 9.25
N ALA A 169 -12.10 -10.85 7.98
CA ALA A 169 -12.90 -11.77 7.17
C ALA A 169 -11.98 -12.75 6.43
N THR A 170 -12.53 -13.90 6.06
CA THR A 170 -11.86 -14.91 5.23
C THR A 170 -12.62 -15.04 3.91
N VAL A 171 -11.88 -14.91 2.82
CA VAL A 171 -12.36 -15.18 1.45
C VAL A 171 -11.88 -16.57 1.07
N THR A 172 -12.80 -17.48 0.77
CA THR A 172 -12.48 -18.85 0.34
C THR A 172 -12.75 -18.97 -1.15
N VAL A 173 -11.74 -19.39 -1.90
CA VAL A 173 -11.87 -19.74 -3.32
C VAL A 173 -11.89 -21.25 -3.44
N THR A 174 -12.82 -21.78 -4.22
CA THR A 174 -12.94 -23.21 -4.51
C THR A 174 -12.95 -23.43 -6.02
N ASP A 175 -12.24 -24.45 -6.51
CA ASP A 175 -12.24 -24.80 -7.93
C ASP A 175 -13.26 -25.90 -8.27
N ARG A 176 -13.36 -26.26 -9.56
CA ARG A 176 -14.31 -27.29 -10.04
C ARG A 176 -14.11 -28.68 -9.41
N LEU A 177 -12.93 -28.95 -8.84
CA LEU A 177 -12.58 -30.23 -8.21
C LEU A 177 -12.70 -30.17 -6.69
N ASN A 178 -13.33 -29.11 -6.16
CA ASN A 178 -13.55 -28.85 -4.74
C ASN A 178 -12.27 -28.61 -3.93
N LYS A 179 -11.13 -28.33 -4.59
CA LYS A 179 -9.94 -27.85 -3.87
C LYS A 179 -10.18 -26.40 -3.47
N SER A 180 -9.71 -26.02 -2.28
CA SER A 180 -9.99 -24.71 -1.69
C SER A 180 -8.72 -24.01 -1.21
N ALA A 181 -8.70 -22.69 -1.31
CA ALA A 181 -7.65 -21.82 -0.81
C ALA A 181 -8.28 -20.63 -0.09
N GLU A 182 -7.68 -20.22 1.02
CA GLU A 182 -8.19 -19.15 1.86
C GLU A 182 -7.30 -17.91 1.79
N LEU A 183 -7.95 -16.75 1.81
CA LEU A 183 -7.33 -15.44 1.93
C LEU A 183 -7.89 -14.75 3.17
N SER A 184 -7.02 -14.49 4.15
CA SER A 184 -7.36 -13.70 5.33
C SER A 184 -7.28 -12.21 5.00
N VAL A 185 -8.42 -11.52 5.09
CA VAL A 185 -8.54 -10.09 4.84
C VAL A 185 -8.73 -9.35 6.15
N LYS A 186 -7.84 -8.40 6.44
CA LYS A 186 -7.93 -7.50 7.59
C LYS A 186 -8.25 -6.08 7.12
N VAL A 187 -9.40 -5.56 7.52
CA VAL A 187 -9.80 -4.18 7.22
C VAL A 187 -9.52 -3.32 8.45
N ILE A 188 -8.63 -2.34 8.31
CA ILE A 188 -8.21 -1.44 9.40
C ILE A 188 -8.64 -0.01 9.12
N LYS A 189 -8.75 0.80 10.16
CA LYS A 189 -9.01 2.23 10.03
C LYS A 189 -7.71 3.00 9.84
N LYS A 190 -7.78 4.17 9.21
CA LYS A 190 -6.68 5.14 9.26
C LYS A 190 -6.70 5.85 10.61
N LEU A 191 -5.53 6.07 11.19
CA LEU A 191 -5.42 6.88 12.41
C LEU A 191 -5.71 8.34 12.07
N ALA A 192 -6.67 8.93 12.77
CA ALA A 192 -7.04 10.33 12.62
C ALA A 192 -7.06 11.03 13.98
N VAL A 193 -6.54 12.25 14.02
CA VAL A 193 -6.52 13.12 15.20
C VAL A 193 -7.16 14.46 14.87
N ASP A 194 -7.60 15.19 15.89
CA ASP A 194 -8.23 16.51 15.73
C ASP A 194 -7.26 17.60 15.27
N ASN A 195 -5.98 17.47 15.61
CA ASN A 195 -4.93 18.35 15.13
C ASN A 195 -3.61 17.59 14.93
N SER A 196 -3.05 17.70 13.73
CA SER A 196 -1.74 17.15 13.37
C SER A 196 -0.78 18.22 12.83
N GLU A 197 -1.12 19.51 12.96
CA GLU A 197 -0.27 20.61 12.53
C GLU A 197 0.95 20.78 13.45
N GLU A 198 1.99 21.42 12.93
CA GLU A 198 3.17 21.75 13.72
C GLU A 198 2.81 22.66 14.90
N ILE A 199 3.24 22.26 16.09
CA ILE A 199 3.12 23.07 17.30
C ILE A 199 4.37 23.94 17.39
N THR A 200 4.26 25.20 16.98
CA THR A 200 5.39 26.12 17.07
C THR A 200 5.78 26.37 18.54
N TYR A 201 4.80 26.47 19.44
CA TYR A 201 5.04 26.69 20.88
C TYR A 201 4.12 25.85 21.75
N LEU A 202 4.73 25.19 22.74
CA LEU A 202 4.05 24.53 23.85
C LEU A 202 4.41 25.25 25.14
N THR A 203 3.42 25.62 25.96
CA THR A 203 3.66 26.31 27.23
C THR A 203 3.88 25.29 28.37
N VAL A 204 4.93 25.48 29.16
CA VAL A 204 5.22 24.70 30.37
C VAL A 204 4.11 24.95 31.39
N GLY A 205 3.55 23.87 31.93
CA GLY A 205 2.44 23.93 32.88
C GLY A 205 1.06 24.01 32.22
N GLU A 206 0.97 24.10 30.89
CA GLU A 206 -0.29 24.06 30.13
C GLU A 206 -0.25 22.89 29.14
N PRO A 207 -0.62 21.67 29.56
CA PRO A 207 -0.63 20.51 28.68
C PRO A 207 -1.58 20.70 27.50
N LEU A 208 -1.13 20.35 26.30
CA LEU A 208 -1.97 20.29 25.12
C LEU A 208 -2.62 18.91 25.04
N THR A 209 -3.92 18.88 24.74
CA THR A 209 -4.64 17.63 24.46
C THR A 209 -4.88 17.51 22.96
N ILE A 210 -4.46 16.39 22.39
CA ILE A 210 -4.79 15.97 21.02
C ILE A 210 -5.79 14.82 21.10
N LYS A 211 -6.92 14.95 20.43
CA LYS A 211 -8.00 13.94 20.46
C LYS A 211 -7.84 12.98 19.30
N ILE A 212 -7.87 11.68 19.58
CA ILE A 212 -7.93 10.65 18.55
C ILE A 212 -9.39 10.54 18.10
N LEU A 213 -9.63 10.84 16.82
CA LEU A 213 -10.97 10.84 16.21
C LEU A 213 -11.31 9.48 15.61
N ASP A 214 -10.32 8.76 15.08
CA ASP A 214 -10.50 7.43 14.53
C ASP A 214 -9.18 6.64 14.54
N GLY A 215 -9.27 5.32 14.50
CA GLY A 215 -8.10 4.43 14.55
C GLY A 215 -8.43 3.04 15.09
N ASN A 216 -7.39 2.23 15.31
CA ASN A 216 -7.57 0.81 15.63
C ASN A 216 -7.39 0.46 17.12
N GLY A 217 -7.33 1.45 18.01
CA GLY A 217 -7.11 1.24 19.44
C GLY A 217 -5.67 0.87 19.80
N GLY A 218 -5.43 0.55 21.07
CA GLY A 218 -4.06 0.28 21.57
C GLY A 218 -3.12 1.48 21.38
N TYR A 219 -3.66 2.69 21.50
CA TYR A 219 -2.95 3.90 21.17
C TYR A 219 -1.76 4.14 22.09
N THR A 220 -0.68 4.62 21.51
CA THR A 220 0.54 5.01 22.22
C THR A 220 0.99 6.38 21.76
N CYS A 221 1.71 7.09 22.64
CA CYS A 221 2.37 8.33 22.28
C CYS A 221 3.85 8.25 22.63
N THR A 222 4.70 8.57 21.67
CA THR A 222 6.15 8.53 21.82
C THR A 222 6.76 9.89 21.51
N ASN A 223 7.83 10.22 22.22
CA ASN A 223 8.60 11.43 22.03
C ASN A 223 10.01 11.03 21.57
N ASN A 224 10.47 11.53 20.42
CA ASN A 224 11.82 11.24 19.91
C ASN A 224 12.92 12.18 20.45
N GLY A 225 12.55 13.14 21.30
CA GLY A 225 13.44 14.01 22.07
C GLY A 225 13.72 13.49 23.48
N SER A 226 14.35 14.32 24.31
CA SER A 226 14.59 13.98 25.71
C SER A 226 13.31 14.14 26.54
N ALA A 227 12.98 13.10 27.32
CA ALA A 227 11.88 13.10 28.28
C ALA A 227 12.04 14.13 29.41
N THR A 228 13.22 14.75 29.56
CA THR A 228 13.45 15.85 30.51
C THR A 228 12.73 17.14 30.09
N TYR A 229 12.45 17.32 28.79
CA TYR A 229 11.84 18.54 28.26
C TYR A 229 10.37 18.38 27.92
N LEU A 230 9.97 17.19 27.47
CA LEU A 230 8.60 16.93 27.04
C LEU A 230 8.17 15.52 27.41
N LYS A 231 6.96 15.43 27.93
CA LYS A 231 6.27 14.19 28.18
C LYS A 231 5.09 14.07 27.22
N CYS A 232 4.94 12.90 26.61
CA CYS A 232 3.73 12.56 25.90
C CYS A 232 3.13 11.30 26.50
N THR A 233 1.85 11.32 26.84
CA THR A 233 1.16 10.21 27.49
C THR A 233 -0.28 10.09 27.01
N MET A 234 -0.81 8.87 27.06
CA MET A 234 -2.24 8.65 26.90
C MET A 234 -2.98 9.08 28.17
N ALA A 235 -4.13 9.74 28.01
CA ALA A 235 -5.06 9.99 29.10
C ALA A 235 -5.78 8.69 29.53
N GLU A 236 -6.41 8.71 30.71
CA GLU A 236 -7.13 7.55 31.26
C GLU A 236 -8.33 7.11 30.41
N ASN A 237 -8.93 8.03 29.64
CA ASN A 237 -10.01 7.69 28.70
C ASN A 237 -9.53 6.86 27.50
N GLY A 238 -8.22 6.75 27.29
CA GLY A 238 -7.61 5.96 26.23
C GLY A 238 -7.65 6.58 24.84
N THR A 239 -8.29 7.73 24.63
CA THR A 239 -8.45 8.37 23.30
C THR A 239 -7.91 9.79 23.23
N ASP A 240 -7.57 10.40 24.37
CA ASP A 240 -6.90 11.70 24.41
C ASP A 240 -5.39 11.49 24.64
N VAL A 241 -4.58 12.22 23.88
CA VAL A 241 -3.13 12.29 24.02
C VAL A 241 -2.77 13.60 24.71
N ILE A 242 -2.02 13.52 25.81
CA ILE A 242 -1.57 14.66 26.58
C ILE A 242 -0.10 14.92 26.27
N ILE A 243 0.18 16.09 25.70
CA ILE A 243 1.52 16.60 25.41
C ILE A 243 1.85 17.69 26.43
N GLU A 244 2.81 17.41 27.30
CA GLU A 244 3.18 18.27 28.41
C GLU A 244 4.64 18.76 28.25
N GLY A 245 4.79 20.09 28.18
CA GLY A 245 6.09 20.74 28.25
C GLY A 245 6.57 20.77 29.70
N LEU A 246 7.73 20.17 29.98
CA LEU A 246 8.29 20.08 31.33
C LEU A 246 9.32 21.16 31.62
N ARG A 247 10.06 21.59 30.59
CA ARG A 247 11.11 22.59 30.73
C ARG A 247 11.35 23.34 29.44
N ARG A 248 11.56 24.65 29.58
CA ARG A 248 11.93 25.54 28.50
C ARG A 248 13.10 25.00 27.67
N TYR A 249 12.86 24.78 26.37
CA TYR A 249 13.89 24.30 25.44
C TYR A 249 13.50 24.58 23.99
N ARG A 250 14.51 24.80 23.13
CA ARG A 250 14.30 24.72 21.67
C ARG A 250 14.25 23.24 21.31
N PHE A 251 13.04 22.69 21.34
CA PHE A 251 12.82 21.27 21.25
C PHE A 251 13.09 20.75 19.84
N ASN A 252 12.34 21.23 18.85
CA ASN A 252 12.44 20.83 17.45
C ASN A 252 12.53 19.31 17.27
N LYS A 253 11.57 18.62 17.87
CA LYS A 253 11.45 17.16 17.93
C LYS A 253 10.01 16.77 17.69
N THR A 254 9.82 15.49 17.39
CA THR A 254 8.53 14.96 16.97
C THR A 254 7.93 14.11 18.07
N VAL A 255 6.64 14.33 18.28
CA VAL A 255 5.77 13.41 19.01
C VAL A 255 5.03 12.56 17.98
N THR A 256 5.02 11.25 18.17
CA THR A 256 4.33 10.30 17.30
C THR A 256 3.25 9.57 18.07
N ILE A 257 2.03 9.69 17.58
CA ILE A 257 0.85 8.95 18.06
C ILE A 257 0.69 7.74 17.14
N SER A 258 0.59 6.56 17.70
CA SER A 258 0.47 5.31 16.94
C SER A 258 -0.62 4.41 17.50
N ASP A 259 -1.18 3.53 16.66
CA ASP A 259 -2.12 2.50 17.07
C ASP A 259 -1.52 1.08 16.97
N GLN A 260 -2.28 0.08 17.43
CA GLN A 260 -1.82 -1.32 17.45
C GLN A 260 -1.65 -1.96 16.06
N GLU A 261 -2.21 -1.36 15.02
CA GLU A 261 -2.09 -1.83 13.63
C GLU A 261 -0.90 -1.18 12.91
N GLY A 262 -0.18 -0.29 13.58
CA GLY A 262 1.01 0.39 13.06
C GLY A 262 0.71 1.71 12.37
N GLU A 263 -0.55 2.16 12.35
CA GLU A 263 -0.88 3.49 11.84
C GLU A 263 -0.29 4.56 12.75
N SER A 264 0.14 5.68 12.18
CA SER A 264 0.78 6.74 12.96
C SER A 264 0.54 8.14 12.40
N VAL A 265 0.48 9.10 13.32
CA VAL A 265 0.47 10.54 13.04
C VAL A 265 1.61 11.18 13.81
N SER A 266 2.37 12.04 13.14
CA SER A 266 3.54 12.70 13.71
C SER A 266 3.33 14.21 13.77
N ILE A 267 3.64 14.79 14.92
CA ILE A 267 3.47 16.23 15.21
C ILE A 267 4.84 16.79 15.59
N ASN A 268 5.31 17.81 14.85
CA ASN A 268 6.53 18.52 15.20
C ASN A 268 6.24 19.55 16.30
N ILE A 269 7.12 19.61 17.29
CA ILE A 269 7.07 20.62 18.35
C ILE A 269 8.37 21.41 18.32
N VAL A 270 8.29 22.69 17.97
CA VAL A 270 9.48 23.51 17.70
C VAL A 270 10.08 24.06 18.99
N TYR A 271 9.26 24.67 19.85
CA TYR A 271 9.70 25.28 21.11
C TYR A 271 8.79 24.90 22.27
N ILE A 272 9.40 24.69 23.44
CA ILE A 272 8.70 24.54 24.72
C ILE A 272 9.06 25.77 25.56
N ASP A 273 8.08 26.57 25.94
CA ASP A 273 8.25 27.89 26.53
C ASP A 273 7.66 28.00 27.93
N ASN A 274 8.25 28.80 28.80
CA ASN A 274 7.66 29.06 30.11
C ASN A 274 6.55 30.12 29.95
N LEU A 275 5.62 30.14 30.91
CA LEU A 275 4.75 31.28 31.12
C LEU A 275 5.60 32.54 31.36
N TYR A 276 5.68 33.41 30.35
CA TYR A 276 6.60 34.55 30.37
C TYR A 276 6.24 35.58 31.46
N LEU A 277 4.96 35.65 31.87
CA LEU A 277 4.51 36.51 32.97
C LEU A 277 5.04 36.08 34.34
N GLU A 278 5.43 34.81 34.47
CA GLU A 278 5.93 34.23 35.71
C GLU A 278 7.45 34.07 35.70
N ASN A 279 8.02 33.74 34.54
CA ASN A 279 9.44 33.46 34.40
C ASN A 279 10.13 34.47 33.46
N PRO A 280 10.92 35.43 33.99
CA PRO A 280 11.59 36.42 33.17
C PRO A 280 12.54 35.75 32.18
N SER A 281 12.20 35.92 30.91
CA SER A 281 12.85 35.37 29.74
C SER A 281 12.53 36.30 28.57
N TYR A 282 13.20 36.14 27.43
CA TYR A 282 12.71 36.79 26.22
C TYR A 282 12.69 35.82 25.06
N ARG A 283 11.70 36.04 24.20
CA ARG A 283 11.55 35.35 22.94
C ARG A 283 11.04 36.35 21.92
N TYR A 284 11.78 36.49 20.83
CA TYR A 284 11.34 37.36 19.77
C TYR A 284 11.56 36.77 18.38
N LEU A 285 10.59 37.09 17.52
CA LEU A 285 10.41 36.84 16.09
C LEU A 285 11.18 37.74 15.10
N ILE A 286 12.03 38.65 15.55
CA ILE A 286 12.19 39.94 14.84
C ILE A 286 12.91 39.89 13.49
N ALA A 287 12.21 40.24 12.42
CA ALA A 287 12.77 40.46 11.07
C ALA A 287 13.66 39.28 10.60
N GLY A 288 13.17 38.05 10.79
CA GLY A 288 13.88 36.81 10.48
C GLY A 288 14.98 36.43 11.47
N SER A 289 15.21 37.24 12.50
CA SER A 289 16.10 36.93 13.63
C SER A 289 15.29 36.38 14.79
N SER A 290 15.61 35.16 15.25
CA SER A 290 15.02 34.61 16.46
C SER A 290 16.01 34.62 17.61
N SER A 291 15.52 34.92 18.82
CA SER A 291 16.28 34.64 20.03
C SER A 291 15.40 33.98 21.07
N TYR A 292 16.03 33.10 21.84
CA TYR A 292 15.39 32.28 22.85
C TYR A 292 16.32 32.11 24.03
N GLN A 293 16.24 33.02 25.01
CA GLN A 293 17.14 33.00 26.16
C GLN A 293 16.39 33.11 27.48
N ALA A 294 16.87 32.37 28.47
CA ALA A 294 16.56 32.64 29.87
C ALA A 294 17.25 33.95 30.27
N VAL A 295 16.54 34.86 30.94
CA VAL A 295 17.15 36.11 31.41
C VAL A 295 17.90 35.80 32.70
N SER A 296 19.21 36.11 32.76
CA SER A 296 19.85 36.32 34.06
C SER A 296 19.19 37.56 34.65
N THR A 297 18.66 37.47 35.86
CA THR A 297 17.91 38.51 36.61
C THR A 297 18.62 39.85 36.85
N SER A 298 19.74 40.12 36.18
CA SER A 298 20.48 41.39 36.19
C SER A 298 19.74 42.45 35.36
N ALA A 299 19.65 43.68 35.85
CA ALA A 299 19.08 44.83 35.12
C ALA A 299 19.74 44.97 33.73
N VAL A 300 18.97 44.77 32.67
CA VAL A 300 19.46 44.67 31.28
C VAL A 300 18.73 45.61 30.31
N GLY A 301 18.25 46.74 30.83
CA GLY A 301 17.50 47.69 30.02
C GLY A 301 17.68 49.15 30.40
N VAL A 302 17.03 50.00 29.62
CA VAL A 302 16.85 51.42 29.91
C VAL A 302 15.38 51.70 29.66
N ILE A 303 14.72 52.33 30.63
CA ILE A 303 13.30 52.67 30.55
C ILE A 303 13.18 54.17 30.66
N THR A 304 12.61 54.80 29.63
CA THR A 304 12.46 56.26 29.56
C THR A 304 11.02 56.61 29.26
N HIS A 305 10.49 57.61 29.96
CA HIS A 305 9.20 58.23 29.65
C HIS A 305 9.38 59.75 29.59
N SER A 306 8.88 60.38 28.52
CA SER A 306 8.77 61.82 28.41
C SER A 306 7.31 62.23 28.35
N ALA A 307 6.86 62.94 29.40
CA ALA A 307 5.52 63.51 29.45
C ALA A 307 5.34 64.63 28.39
N GLU A 308 6.40 65.40 28.11
CA GLU A 308 6.38 66.49 27.12
C GLU A 308 6.11 65.96 25.71
N PHE A 309 6.73 64.84 25.34
CA PHE A 309 6.56 64.22 24.03
C PHE A 309 5.50 63.12 24.00
N ASN A 310 4.79 62.88 25.12
CA ASN A 310 3.85 61.78 25.31
C ASN A 310 4.38 60.44 24.78
N MET A 311 5.63 60.11 25.10
CA MET A 311 6.36 59.00 24.47
C MET A 311 7.18 58.23 25.49
N SER A 312 7.16 56.91 25.36
CA SER A 312 7.95 56.00 26.18
C SER A 312 8.85 55.12 25.31
N GLU A 313 10.02 54.76 25.83
CA GLU A 313 10.98 53.86 25.19
C GLU A 313 11.50 52.84 26.20
N ILE A 314 11.33 51.56 25.87
CA ILE A 314 11.77 50.42 26.67
C ILE A 314 12.86 49.68 25.91
N VAL A 315 14.08 49.71 26.44
CA VAL A 315 15.27 49.09 25.84
C VAL A 315 15.57 47.77 26.54
N ILE A 316 15.84 46.72 25.78
CA ILE A 316 16.32 45.41 26.24
C ILE A 316 17.61 45.07 25.50
N LYS A 317 18.71 44.83 26.22
CA LYS A 317 20.01 44.53 25.62
C LYS A 317 20.84 43.63 26.53
N GLY A 318 21.86 42.97 25.98
CA GLY A 318 22.84 42.26 26.81
C GLY A 318 23.60 43.16 27.80
N THR A 319 24.56 42.57 28.53
CA THR A 319 25.49 43.33 29.38
C THR A 319 26.79 43.65 28.64
N GLY A 320 27.53 44.66 29.12
CA GLY A 320 28.86 45.01 28.60
C GLY A 320 28.89 46.13 27.55
N THR A 321 30.11 46.54 27.18
CA THR A 321 30.39 47.74 26.36
C THR A 321 29.85 47.67 24.92
N TYR A 322 29.55 46.48 24.42
CA TYR A 322 29.03 46.26 23.07
C TYR A 322 27.68 45.52 23.05
N ALA A 323 26.89 45.68 24.12
CA ALA A 323 25.60 45.04 24.22
C ALA A 323 24.69 45.37 23.04
N SER A 324 23.98 44.35 22.56
CA SER A 324 23.01 44.44 21.48
C SER A 324 21.66 43.91 21.96
N GLY A 325 20.58 44.28 21.27
CA GLY A 325 19.22 43.92 21.62
C GLY A 325 18.19 44.73 20.85
N PHE A 326 17.11 45.14 21.51
CA PHE A 326 15.99 45.84 20.90
C PHE A 326 15.42 46.93 21.80
N ALA A 327 14.78 47.92 21.18
CA ALA A 327 14.05 48.96 21.89
C ALA A 327 12.63 49.05 21.32
N VAL A 328 11.64 49.11 22.20
CA VAL A 328 10.24 49.35 21.85
C VAL A 328 9.91 50.78 22.23
N GLN A 329 9.56 51.61 21.25
CA GLN A 329 9.07 52.97 21.45
C GLN A 329 7.58 53.02 21.15
N PHE A 330 6.80 53.75 21.94
CA PHE A 330 5.37 53.90 21.72
C PHE A 330 4.85 55.21 22.32
N THR A 331 3.65 55.61 21.88
CA THR A 331 2.93 56.76 22.43
C THR A 331 2.29 56.39 23.77
N GLY A 332 2.35 57.29 24.74
CA GLY A 332 1.73 57.14 26.07
C GLY A 332 2.69 56.77 27.19
N ASP A 333 2.12 56.45 28.34
CA ASP A 333 2.84 56.17 29.59
C ASP A 333 3.29 54.70 29.73
N LEU A 334 3.96 54.40 30.84
CA LEU A 334 4.48 53.07 31.17
C LEU A 334 3.45 52.16 31.89
N THR A 335 2.17 52.53 31.96
CA THR A 335 1.16 51.71 32.65
C THR A 335 0.81 50.44 31.86
N LYS A 336 0.28 49.43 32.54
CA LYS A 336 -0.22 48.20 31.89
C LYS A 336 -1.32 48.55 30.87
N GLY A 337 -1.27 47.92 29.71
CA GLY A 337 -2.28 48.06 28.66
C GLY A 337 -1.69 48.14 27.25
N ASN A 338 -2.58 48.30 26.27
CA ASN A 338 -2.23 48.43 24.86
C ASN A 338 -1.53 49.77 24.60
N LYS A 339 -0.55 49.76 23.69
CA LYS A 339 0.29 50.90 23.32
C LYS A 339 0.15 51.20 21.84
N SER A 340 -0.14 52.46 21.51
CA SER A 340 -0.31 52.92 20.13
C SER A 340 1.00 53.39 19.53
N ASP A 341 1.05 53.46 18.19
CA ASP A 341 2.20 53.94 17.42
C ASP A 341 3.51 53.26 17.80
N ALA A 342 3.42 51.98 18.18
CA ALA A 342 4.54 51.22 18.66
C ALA A 342 5.48 50.86 17.51
N VAL A 343 6.77 51.13 17.70
CA VAL A 343 7.82 50.84 16.74
C VAL A 343 8.97 50.17 17.47
N LEU A 344 9.54 49.16 16.82
CA LEU A 344 10.69 48.45 17.30
C LEU A 344 11.96 48.93 16.59
N TYR A 345 13.04 49.06 17.34
CA TYR A 345 14.38 49.43 16.87
C TYR A 345 15.41 48.41 17.32
N LYS A 346 16.49 48.26 16.55
CA LYS A 346 17.66 47.48 16.98
C LYS A 346 18.51 48.29 17.94
N VAL A 347 19.09 47.61 18.93
CA VAL A 347 20.14 48.17 19.79
C VAL A 347 21.46 47.55 19.37
N THR A 348 22.44 48.39 19.03
CA THR A 348 23.77 47.96 18.59
C THR A 348 24.82 48.75 19.35
N ARG A 349 25.78 48.07 19.97
CA ARG A 349 26.86 48.70 20.77
C ARG A 349 26.31 49.72 21.79
N ASN A 350 25.30 49.31 22.56
CA ASN A 350 24.60 50.11 23.57
C ASN A 350 23.75 51.30 23.07
N ALA A 351 23.64 51.52 21.75
CA ALA A 351 22.84 52.60 21.17
C ALA A 351 21.61 52.07 20.44
N VAL A 352 20.49 52.77 20.58
CA VAL A 352 19.27 52.51 19.78
C VAL A 352 19.48 53.05 18.37
N ASP A 353 19.43 52.19 17.37
CA ASP A 353 19.51 52.57 15.96
C ASP A 353 18.14 53.02 15.47
N LYS A 354 17.93 54.34 15.44
CA LYS A 354 16.67 54.95 14.95
C LYS A 354 16.61 55.10 13.43
N SER A 355 17.64 54.66 12.69
CA SER A 355 17.67 54.76 11.22
C SER A 355 16.77 53.73 10.54
N VAL A 356 16.52 52.58 11.19
CA VAL A 356 15.68 51.51 10.68
C VAL A 356 14.54 51.25 11.65
N LYS A 357 13.30 51.37 11.15
CA LYS A 357 12.07 51.07 11.88
C LYS A 357 11.60 49.66 11.56
N TYR A 358 11.34 48.87 12.58
CA TYR A 358 10.69 47.57 12.46
C TYR A 358 9.23 47.73 12.91
N PRO A 359 8.26 47.65 12.00
CA PRO A 359 6.85 47.78 12.38
C PRO A 359 6.44 46.62 13.28
N ILE A 360 5.68 46.94 14.32
CA ILE A 360 5.07 45.98 15.23
C ILE A 360 3.61 46.36 15.47
N GLU A 361 2.79 45.37 15.74
CA GLU A 361 1.34 45.48 15.93
C GLU A 361 0.96 44.96 17.31
N ASP A 362 -0.20 45.39 17.81
CA ASP A 362 -0.77 44.97 19.10
C ASP A 362 0.25 44.94 20.25
N CYS A 363 1.04 46.02 20.32
CA CYS A 363 2.03 46.21 21.37
C CYS A 363 1.33 46.49 22.70
N ARG A 364 1.76 45.82 23.76
CA ARG A 364 1.18 45.97 25.09
C ARG A 364 2.23 45.82 26.18
N ILE A 365 2.01 46.55 27.28
CA ILE A 365 2.64 46.24 28.56
C ILE A 365 1.69 45.28 29.28
N ASP A 366 2.09 44.03 29.45
CA ASP A 366 1.28 42.97 30.03
C ASP A 366 1.26 43.01 31.56
N LYS A 367 2.39 43.38 32.14
CA LYS A 367 2.65 43.38 33.58
C LYS A 367 3.71 44.42 33.89
N VAL A 368 3.54 45.07 35.04
CA VAL A 368 4.54 45.91 35.69
C VAL A 368 4.60 45.48 37.15
N GLU A 369 5.75 45.04 37.62
CA GLU A 369 5.93 44.51 38.98
C GLU A 369 7.38 44.71 39.43
N ASP A 370 7.60 45.30 40.60
CA ASP A 370 8.94 45.52 41.16
C ASP A 370 9.95 46.18 40.18
N GLY A 371 9.45 47.09 39.33
CA GLY A 371 10.22 47.80 38.30
C GLY A 371 10.51 46.98 37.04
N TRP A 372 10.06 45.73 36.97
CA TRP A 372 10.06 44.92 35.75
C TRP A 372 8.87 45.26 34.85
N TYR A 373 9.11 45.21 33.55
CA TYR A 373 8.13 45.45 32.48
C TYR A 373 8.13 44.27 31.53
N TRP A 374 6.94 43.68 31.36
CA TRP A 374 6.67 42.64 30.39
C TRP A 374 6.01 43.28 29.17
N VAL A 375 6.74 43.36 28.07
CA VAL A 375 6.26 43.96 26.82
C VAL A 375 6.07 42.86 25.80
N SER A 376 4.94 42.84 25.12
CA SER A 376 4.70 41.90 24.02
C SER A 376 4.06 42.58 22.82
N PHE A 377 4.28 42.01 21.65
CA PHE A 377 3.85 42.57 20.37
C PHE A 377 3.83 41.50 19.28
N LEU A 378 3.15 41.79 18.18
CA LEU A 378 3.14 41.00 16.96
C LEU A 378 3.98 41.68 15.88
N GLU A 379 4.62 40.91 15.03
CA GLU A 379 5.15 41.45 13.78
C GLU A 379 4.12 41.33 12.67
N PRO A 380 4.08 42.26 11.71
CA PRO A 380 3.18 42.16 10.57
C PRO A 380 3.34 40.81 9.86
N ASN A 381 2.21 40.14 9.60
CA ASN A 381 2.12 38.80 9.01
C ASN A 381 2.68 37.67 9.88
N CYS A 382 2.93 37.90 11.18
CA CYS A 382 3.31 36.87 12.13
C CYS A 382 2.16 36.60 13.10
N THR A 383 1.75 35.33 13.24
CA THR A 383 0.76 34.91 14.25
C THR A 383 1.37 34.76 15.64
N ILE A 384 2.71 34.82 15.72
CA ILE A 384 3.46 34.54 16.94
C ILE A 384 3.73 35.85 17.68
N ARG A 385 3.19 35.94 18.89
CA ARG A 385 3.49 37.05 19.79
C ARG A 385 4.93 36.96 20.31
N SER A 386 5.72 37.96 20.01
CA SER A 386 7.02 38.19 20.63
C SER A 386 6.84 38.83 22.00
N TYR A 387 7.74 38.55 22.93
CA TYR A 387 7.75 39.21 24.23
C TYR A 387 9.17 39.46 24.72
N MET A 388 9.31 40.54 25.48
CA MET A 388 10.55 41.03 26.06
C MET A 388 10.28 41.46 27.49
N ILE A 389 11.22 41.14 28.39
CA ILE A 389 11.09 41.41 29.82
C ILE A 389 12.33 42.17 30.26
N THR A 390 12.15 43.31 30.90
CA THR A 390 13.25 44.18 31.31
C THR A 390 12.95 44.95 32.57
N LYS A 391 14.00 45.38 33.25
CA LYS A 391 13.96 46.22 34.44
C LYS A 391 15.00 47.31 34.30
N GLN A 392 14.66 48.48 34.86
CA GLN A 392 15.54 49.64 34.93
C GLN A 392 16.88 49.31 35.59
#